data_AF-A0A0J6VPR2-F1
#
_entry.id   AF-A0A0J6VPR2-F1
#
_cell.length_a   1.000
_cell.length_b   1.000
_cell.length_c   1.000
_cell.angle_alpha   90.00
_cell.angle_beta   90.00
_cell.angle_gamma   90.00
#
_symmetry.space_group_name_H-M   'P 1'
#
loop_
_entity.id
_entity.type
_entity.pdbx_description
1 polymer ?
#
loop_
_entity_poly.entity_id
_entity_poly.type
_entity_poly.pdbx_seq_one_letter_code
_entity_poly.pdbx_strand_id
1 'polypeptide(L)' 'MRVNFQVLLNSALTHGRAASRECGLGPATVEAINAIAYDHPDAEADAVAAAYDAFEAEHGGAQSANRTA' A
#
# COMPACT_ATOMS: atom_id res chain seq x y z
N MET A 1 6.13 9.80 -2.14
CA MET A 1 5.38 8.77 -1.40
C MET A 1 4.67 7.77 -2.32
N ARG A 2 3.70 8.17 -3.16
CA ARG A 2 3.00 7.23 -4.08
C ARG A 2 3.89 6.42 -5.04
N VAL A 3 5.00 6.99 -5.51
CA VAL A 3 5.94 6.26 -6.38
C VAL A 3 6.61 5.10 -5.64
N ASN A 4 6.98 5.29 -4.37
CA ASN A 4 7.59 4.25 -3.55
C ASN A 4 6.61 3.12 -3.25
N PHE A 5 5.35 3.47 -2.94
CA PHE A 5 4.25 2.53 -2.79
C PHE A 5 4.05 1.67 -4.05
N GLN A 6 3.97 2.28 -5.24
CA GLN A 6 3.79 1.55 -6.49
C GLN A 6 4.95 0.61 -6.82
N VAL A 7 6.21 1.01 -6.52
CA VAL A 7 7.39 0.16 -6.74
C VAL A 7 7.35 -1.07 -5.82
N LEU A 8 6.99 -0.89 -4.55
CA LEU A 8 6.85 -1.98 -3.60
C LEU A 8 5.69 -2.90 -3.96
N LEU A 9 4.53 -2.33 -4.30
CA LEU A 9 3.34 -3.09 -4.72
C LEU A 9 3.62 -3.91 -5.97
N ASN A 10 4.26 -3.32 -6.99
CA ASN A 10 4.65 -4.04 -8.19
C ASN A 10 5.67 -5.16 -7.88
N SER A 11 6.60 -4.93 -6.95
CA SER A 11 7.53 -5.99 -6.52
C SER A 11 6.83 -7.13 -5.77
N ALA A 12 5.82 -6.82 -4.95
CA ALA A 12 4.98 -7.82 -4.29
C ALA A 12 4.19 -8.63 -5.31
N LEU A 13 3.54 -7.97 -6.28
CA LEU A 13 2.72 -8.61 -7.31
C LEU A 13 3.50 -9.41 -8.35
N THR A 14 4.75 -9.05 -8.63
CA THR A 14 5.53 -9.70 -9.69
C THR A 14 6.53 -10.72 -9.13
N HIS A 15 7.00 -10.52 -7.90
CA HIS A 15 8.04 -11.35 -7.28
C HIS A 15 7.63 -11.95 -5.93
N GLY A 16 6.42 -11.71 -5.43
CA GLY A 16 6.00 -12.14 -4.08
C GLY A 16 6.84 -11.48 -2.98
N ARG A 17 7.40 -10.29 -3.22
CA ARG A 17 8.34 -9.65 -2.30
C ARG A 17 7.67 -8.69 -1.35
N ALA A 18 7.77 -9.01 -0.06
CA ALA A 18 7.33 -8.19 1.06
C ALA A 18 7.96 -6.78 1.08
N ALA A 19 7.18 -5.79 1.50
CA ALA A 19 7.65 -4.43 1.71
C ALA A 19 8.34 -4.29 3.07
N SER A 20 9.52 -3.67 3.11
CA SER A 20 10.23 -3.39 4.36
C SER A 20 9.51 -2.30 5.15
N ARG A 21 9.38 -2.50 6.47
CA ARG A 21 8.75 -1.55 7.40
C ARG A 21 9.46 -0.18 7.48
N GLU A 22 10.68 -0.10 6.98
CA GLU A 22 11.49 1.12 6.93
C GLU A 22 11.23 1.99 5.67
N CYS A 23 10.30 1.60 4.78
CA CYS A 23 10.07 2.31 3.52
C CYS A 23 9.36 3.68 3.65
N GLY A 24 9.12 4.15 4.88
CA GLY A 24 8.42 5.40 5.16
C GLY A 24 6.94 5.40 4.76
N LEU A 25 6.38 4.21 4.55
CA LEU A 25 4.94 3.99 4.43
C LEU A 25 4.36 3.70 5.82
N GLY A 26 3.08 4.00 5.98
CA GLY A 26 2.41 3.67 7.23
C GLY A 26 2.28 2.16 7.43
N PRO A 27 2.16 1.70 8.69
CA PRO A 27 2.10 0.29 9.03
C PRO A 27 0.97 -0.45 8.31
N ALA A 28 -0.21 0.17 8.11
CA ALA A 28 -1.34 -0.51 7.47
C ALA A 28 -1.06 -0.78 5.98
N THR A 29 -0.45 0.19 5.30
CA THR A 29 -0.02 0.04 3.90
C THR A 29 1.01 -1.08 3.75
N VAL A 30 1.97 -1.18 4.67
CA VAL A 30 3.02 -2.22 4.63
C VAL A 30 2.42 -3.61 4.86
N GLU A 31 1.48 -3.75 5.80
CA GLU A 31 0.81 -5.03 6.04
C GLU A 31 -0.01 -5.48 4.83
N ALA A 32 -0.73 -4.56 4.17
CA ALA A 32 -1.48 -4.89 2.96
C ALA A 32 -0.55 -5.35 1.80
N ILE A 33 0.59 -4.68 1.59
CA ILE A 33 1.57 -5.12 0.57
C ILE A 33 2.16 -6.49 0.93
N ASN A 34 2.41 -6.77 2.21
CA ASN A 34 2.90 -8.07 2.66
C ASN A 34 1.87 -9.19 2.48
N ALA A 35 0.58 -8.90 2.68
CA ALA A 35 -0.49 -9.84 2.40
C ALA A 35 -0.53 -10.20 0.90
N ILE A 36 -0.46 -9.20 0.01
CA ILE A 36 -0.37 -9.43 -1.45
C ILE A 36 0.86 -10.27 -1.81
N ALA A 37 2.01 -9.99 -1.19
CA ALA A 37 3.24 -10.74 -1.42
C ALA A 37 3.12 -12.21 -0.96
N TYR A 38 2.39 -12.47 0.12
CA TYR A 38 2.16 -13.82 0.64
C TYR A 38 1.17 -14.62 -0.22
N ASP A 39 0.15 -13.96 -0.73
CA ASP A 39 -0.90 -14.56 -1.56
C ASP A 39 -0.44 -14.78 -3.02
N HIS A 40 0.69 -14.18 -3.41
CA HIS A 40 1.29 -14.37 -4.73
C HIS A 40 1.63 -15.86 -5.02
N PRO A 41 1.31 -16.39 -6.21
CA PRO A 41 0.87 -15.69 -7.43
C PRO A 41 -0.65 -15.50 -7.60
N ASP A 42 -1.47 -15.91 -6.62
CA ASP A 42 -2.94 -15.87 -6.71
C ASP A 42 -3.54 -14.54 -6.22
N ALA A 43 -2.70 -13.61 -5.78
CA ALA A 43 -3.11 -12.33 -5.21
C ALA A 43 -4.20 -11.62 -6.03
N GLU A 44 -5.40 -11.55 -5.45
CA GLU A 44 -6.56 -10.99 -6.13
C GLU A 44 -6.54 -9.46 -6.21
N ALA A 45 -7.30 -8.90 -7.16
CA ALA A 45 -7.46 -7.46 -7.31
C ALA A 45 -8.04 -6.79 -6.05
N ASP A 46 -8.78 -7.52 -5.22
CA ASP A 46 -9.31 -7.06 -3.94
C ASP A 46 -8.18 -6.72 -2.95
N ALA A 47 -7.14 -7.54 -2.88
CA ALA A 47 -5.97 -7.30 -2.04
C ALA A 47 -5.21 -6.03 -2.50
N VAL A 48 -5.13 -5.80 -3.81
CA VAL A 48 -4.55 -4.57 -4.38
C VAL A 48 -5.39 -3.34 -4.01
N ALA A 49 -6.71 -3.44 -4.09
CA ALA A 49 -7.61 -2.36 -3.68
C ALA A 49 -7.46 -2.05 -2.18
N ALA A 50 -7.35 -3.07 -1.32
CA ALA A 50 -7.12 -2.91 0.11
C ALA A 50 -5.78 -2.20 0.42
N ALA A 51 -4.73 -2.44 -0.35
CA ALA A 51 -3.46 -1.72 -0.19
C ALA A 51 -3.56 -0.24 -0.57
N TYR A 52 -4.34 0.10 -1.59
CA TYR A 52 -4.62 1.49 -1.96
C TYR A 52 -5.50 2.18 -0.91
N ASP A 53 -6.53 1.51 -0.39
CA ASP A 53 -7.38 2.03 0.68
C ASP A 53 -6.57 2.32 1.95
N ALA A 54 -5.71 1.38 2.37
CA ALA A 54 -4.80 1.59 3.50
C ALA A 54 -3.85 2.77 3.27
N PHE A 55 -3.31 2.90 2.06
CA PHE A 55 -2.46 4.05 1.70
C PHE A 55 -3.24 5.38 1.74
N GLU A 56 -4.48 5.40 1.25
CA GLU A 56 -5.34 6.58 1.29
C GLU A 56 -5.86 6.88 2.70
N ALA A 57 -6.06 5.89 3.57
CA ALA A 57 -6.37 6.11 4.98
C ALA A 57 -5.19 6.76 5.71
N GLU A 58 -3.96 6.29 5.46
CA GLU A 58 -2.75 6.78 6.13
C GLU A 58 -2.24 8.12 5.55
N HIS A 59 -2.41 8.36 4.25
CA HIS A 59 -1.89 9.56 3.57
C HIS A 59 -2.97 10.51 3.01
N GLY A 60 -4.21 10.06 2.82
CA GLY A 60 -5.32 10.85 2.27
C GLY A 60 -5.99 11.76 3.31
N GLY A 61 -5.84 11.49 4.60
CA GLY A 61 -6.31 12.36 5.70
C GLY A 61 -5.67 13.76 5.73
N ALA A 62 -4.52 13.95 5.07
CA ALA A 62 -3.83 15.25 5.05
C ALA A 62 -4.45 16.27 4.08
N GLN A 63 -5.38 15.88 3.18
CA GLN A 63 -5.96 16.80 2.19
C GLN A 63 -7.40 17.25 2.49
N SER A 64 -8.12 16.63 3.42
CA SER A 64 -9.52 17.01 3.75
C SER A 64 -9.67 18.04 4.88
N ALA A 65 -8.59 18.46 5.55
CA ALA A 65 -8.67 19.49 6.60
C ALA A 65 -8.63 20.94 6.08
N ASN A 66 -8.59 21.17 4.76
CA ASN A 66 -8.46 22.52 4.20
C ASN A 66 -9.66 22.98 3.35
N ARG A 67 -10.87 22.47 3.62
CA ARG A 67 -12.11 23.02 3.03
C ARG A 67 -12.70 24.10 3.94
N THR A 68 -12.15 25.29 3.78
CA THR A 68 -12.76 26.64 3.92
C THR A 68 -13.43 27.04 5.24
N ALA A 69 -12.80 28.05 5.85
CA ALA A 69 -13.33 29.05 6.79
C ALA A 69 -14.59 29.79 6.29
#